data_AF-A0A9X8UMZ0-F1
#
_entry.id   AF-A0A9X8UMZ0-F1
#
_cell.length_a   1.000
_cell.length_b   1.000
_cell.length_c   1.000
_cell.angle_alpha   90.00
_cell.angle_beta   90.00
_cell.angle_gamma   90.00
#
_symmetry.space_group_name_H-M   'P 1'
#
loop_
_entity.id
_entity.type
_entity.pdbx_description
1 polymer ?
#
loop_
_entity_poly.entity_id
_entity_poly.type
_entity_poly.pdbx_seq_one_letter_code
_entity_poly.pdbx_strand_id
1 'polypeptide(L)' 'MTDPNALLTPRTRLRIARLIVEDGYPATMAAKMYRLSPITARKGAGR' A
#
# COMPACT_ATOMS: atom_id res chain seq x y z
N MET A 1 -6.00 -5.01 18.60
CA MET A 1 -4.73 -4.86 17.84
C MET A 1 -5.08 -4.89 16.37
N THR A 2 -4.72 -3.87 15.58
CA THR A 2 -4.94 -3.88 14.12
C THR A 2 -4.04 -4.93 13.49
N ASP A 3 -4.66 -5.97 12.91
CA ASP A 3 -3.94 -7.10 12.32
C ASP A 3 -3.04 -6.69 11.16
N PRO A 4 -1.72 -6.96 11.23
CA PRO A 4 -0.79 -6.81 10.11
C PRO A 4 -1.22 -7.60 8.85
N ASN A 5 -2.01 -8.66 9.04
CA ASN A 5 -2.44 -9.57 7.98
C ASN A 5 -3.58 -9.01 7.11
N ALA A 6 -4.36 -8.03 7.59
CA ALA A 6 -5.38 -7.36 6.76
C ALA A 6 -4.77 -6.67 5.52
N LEU A 7 -3.48 -6.35 5.59
CA LEU A 7 -2.68 -5.75 4.52
C LEU A 7 -2.04 -6.75 3.55
N LEU A 8 -1.97 -8.03 3.91
CA LEU A 8 -1.57 -9.09 2.99
C LEU A 8 -2.73 -9.52 2.07
N THR A 9 -3.93 -9.01 2.31
CA THR A 9 -5.07 -9.29 1.44
C THR A 9 -4.82 -8.73 0.03
N PRO A 10 -5.18 -9.49 -1.03
CA PRO A 10 -5.00 -9.05 -2.42
C PRO A 10 -5.68 -7.69 -2.72
N ARG A 11 -6.80 -7.42 -2.05
CA ARG A 11 -7.58 -6.17 -2.22
C ARG A 11 -6.83 -4.94 -1.75
N THR A 12 -6.17 -5.01 -0.59
CA THR A 12 -5.40 -3.88 -0.05
C THR A 12 -4.17 -3.60 -0.91
N ARG A 13 -3.52 -4.64 -1.44
CA ARG A 13 -2.41 -4.48 -2.40
C ARG A 13 -2.86 -3.75 -3.68
N LEU A 14 -4.00 -4.15 -4.26
CA LEU A 14 -4.56 -3.49 -5.44
C LEU A 14 -4.93 -2.02 -5.18
N ARG A 15 -5.48 -1.70 -4.00
CA ARG A 15 -5.77 -0.32 -3.63
C ARG A 15 -4.51 0.54 -3.51
N ILE A 16 -3.44 0.01 -2.92
CA ILE A 16 -2.15 0.71 -2.83
C ILE A 16 -1.54 0.90 -4.23
N ALA A 17 -1.59 -0.13 -5.08
CA ALA A 17 -1.09 -0.05 -6.44
C ALA A 17 -1.81 1.03 -7.24
N ARG A 18 -3.16 1.07 -7.20
CA ARG A 18 -3.94 2.13 -7.86
C ARG A 18 -3.59 3.52 -7.32
N LEU A 19 -3.53 3.68 -6.01
CA LEU A 19 -3.22 4.99 -5.42
C LEU A 19 -1.83 5.52 -5.85
N ILE A 20 -0.84 4.64 -5.98
CA ILE A 20 0.52 5.03 -6.37
C ILE A 20 0.66 5.20 -7.88
N VAL A 21 0.08 4.29 -8.67
CA VAL A 21 0.28 4.21 -10.13
C VAL A 21 -0.73 5.08 -10.88
N GLU A 22 -2.02 4.97 -10.55
CA GLU A 22 -3.10 5.71 -11.23
C GLU A 22 -3.19 7.14 -10.69
N ASP A 23 -3.27 7.27 -9.36
CA ASP A 23 -3.46 8.57 -8.72
C ASP A 23 -2.12 9.32 -8.46
N GLY A 24 -0.98 8.69 -8.77
CA GLY A 24 0.35 9.30 -8.69
C GLY A 24 0.82 9.61 -7.26
N TYR A 25 0.20 9.04 -6.22
CA TYR A 25 0.58 9.35 -4.85
C TYR A 25 1.98 8.83 -4.51
N PRO A 26 2.76 9.57 -3.70
CA PRO A 26 4.02 9.07 -3.18
C PRO A 26 3.83 7.81 -2.34
N ALA A 27 4.71 6.80 -2.51
CA ALA A 27 4.65 5.55 -1.76
C ALA A 27 4.71 5.75 -0.23
N THR A 28 5.38 6.81 0.25
CA THR A 28 5.39 7.22 1.66
C THR A 28 4.04 7.71 2.16
N MET A 29 3.27 8.41 1.32
CA MET A 29 1.93 8.90 1.64
C MET A 29 0.95 7.72 1.68
N ALA A 30 0.98 6.86 0.67
CA ALA A 30 0.23 5.61 0.63
C ALA A 30 0.56 4.73 1.85
N ALA A 31 1.85 4.61 2.20
CA ALA A 31 2.27 3.85 3.36
C ALA A 31 1.67 4.39 4.67
N LYS A 32 1.64 5.71 4.88
CA LYS A 32 1.02 6.31 6.06
C LYS A 32 -0.48 6.00 6.16
N MET A 33 -1.22 6.11 5.05
CA MET A 33 -2.67 5.83 5.01
C MET A 33 -2.98 4.39 5.40
N TYR A 34 -2.12 3.46 4.99
CA TYR A 34 -2.31 2.02 5.23
C TYR A 34 -1.50 1.50 6.43
N ARG A 35 -0.86 2.37 7.22
CA ARG A 35 0.03 1.99 8.36
C ARG A 35 1.14 1.00 7.96
N LEU A 36 1.75 1.22 6.80
CA LEU A 36 2.83 0.42 6.24
C LEU A 36 4.19 1.09 6.37
N SER A 37 5.21 0.26 6.18
CA SER A 37 6.51 0.78 5.76
C SER A 37 6.45 1.27 4.29
N PRO A 38 7.19 2.33 3.93
CA PRO A 38 7.31 2.80 2.55
C PRO A 38 7.80 1.70 1.58
N ILE A 39 8.64 0.79 2.08
CA ILE A 39 9.18 -0.35 1.33
C ILE A 39 8.06 -1.31 0.95
N THR A 40 7.16 -1.63 1.88
CA THR A 40 6.01 -2.51 1.62
C THR A 40 5.04 -1.89 0.64
N ALA A 41 4.78 -0.58 0.73
CA ALA A 41 3.92 0.13 -0.21
C ALA A 41 4.51 0.11 -1.63
N ARG A 42 5.81 0.35 -1.78
CA ARG A 42 6.52 0.28 -3.06
C ARG A 42 6.49 -1.13 -3.67
N LYS A 43 6.66 -2.17 -2.84
CA LYS A 43 6.54 -3.57 -3.26
C LYS A 43 5.11 -3.94 -3.69
N GLY A 44 4.11 -3.29 -3.10
CA GLY A 44 2.71 -3.46 -3.46
C GLY A 44 2.33 -2.81 -4.79
N ALA A 45 2.98 -1.70 -5.17
CA ALA A 45 2.71 -0.98 -6.42
C ALA A 45 3.48 -1.50 -7.64
N GLY A 46 4.60 -2.21 -7.42
CA GLY A 46 5.41 -2.79 -8.50
C GLY A 46 5.02 -4.20 -8.94
N ARG A 47 3.82 -4.68 -8.58
CA ARG A 47 3.28 -5.98 -8.99
C ARG A 47 1.91 -5.81 -9.61
#